data_AF-A0A0K8UW44-F1
#
_entry.id   AF-A0A0K8UW44-F1
#
_cell.length_a   1.000
_cell.length_b   1.000
_cell.length_c   1.000
_cell.angle_alpha   90.00
_cell.angle_beta   90.00
_cell.angle_gamma   90.00
#
_symmetry.space_group_name_H-M   'P 1'
#
loop_
_entity.id
_entity.type
_entity.pdbx_description
1 polymer ?
#
loop_
_entity_poly.entity_id
_entity_poly.type
_entity_poly.pdbx_seq_one_letter_code
_entity_poly.pdbx_strand_id
1 'polypeptide(L)'
;MFPLSSQKKFWTFANEQQLSELRLQQNVNYINTHGAEMNQEQREASFLLPVEERVLIKQYELYLNDFCRRFEPPMPKCVVGTAFHYFKRFFLNNTPMDYHPKEILATCVYLACKVEEFNVSIGQFVGNIKGDRNKAMDIILSNELLMMQQLNYYLTVHNPYRPVEGFLIDIKTRSNMSNPERLRPHIDEFIEKTFFTDACLLYAPSQIALAAVLHAASKEQENLDSYVTENLFVAARDKLPALIEAVRKIRFMVKAYELPSKEKVRMIEKKLEKCRNQENNPDSQIYKERMRRMLCDDDLDLPSDSSYHVADSSADVSMLNMSQESV
;
A
#
# COMPACT_ATOMS: atom_id res chain seq x y z
N MET A 1 16.53 8.91 -3.59
CA MET A 1 16.94 8.91 -2.16
C MET A 1 15.81 9.46 -1.29
N PHE A 2 15.47 8.82 -0.16
CA PHE A 2 14.32 9.20 0.68
C PHE A 2 14.27 10.68 1.11
N PRO A 3 15.38 11.35 1.50
CA PRO A 3 15.32 12.74 1.95
C PRO A 3 14.82 13.78 0.95
N LEU A 4 14.79 13.43 -0.35
CA LEU A 4 14.33 14.28 -1.45
C LEU A 4 13.06 13.73 -2.12
N SER A 5 12.52 12.61 -1.63
CA SER A 5 11.41 11.90 -2.28
C SER A 5 10.06 12.55 -2.03
N SER A 6 9.10 12.23 -2.90
CA SER A 6 7.69 12.57 -2.70
C SER A 6 7.13 11.97 -1.41
N GLN A 7 7.56 10.76 -1.03
CA GLN A 7 7.13 10.14 0.23
C GLN A 7 7.46 11.01 1.45
N LYS A 8 8.68 11.57 1.51
CA LYS A 8 9.05 12.46 2.62
C LYS A 8 8.28 13.77 2.59
N LYS A 9 8.06 14.33 1.39
CA LYS A 9 7.43 15.66 1.22
C LYS A 9 5.91 15.64 1.45
N PHE A 10 5.22 14.60 0.98
CA PHE A 10 3.76 14.58 0.90
C PHE A 10 3.11 13.46 1.72
N TRP A 11 3.86 12.40 2.06
CA TRP A 11 3.32 11.20 2.72
C TRP A 11 4.06 10.84 4.01
N THR A 12 4.70 11.83 4.64
CA THR A 12 5.27 11.70 5.98
C THR A 12 4.72 12.83 6.84
N PHE A 13 3.93 12.47 7.84
CA PHE A 13 3.12 13.38 8.66
C PHE A 13 3.77 13.59 10.02
N ALA A 14 3.46 14.71 10.66
CA ALA A 14 4.15 15.12 11.89
C ALA A 14 3.74 14.26 13.11
N ASN A 15 2.49 13.83 13.17
CA ASN A 15 1.92 13.11 14.31
C ASN A 15 0.64 12.35 13.94
N GLU A 16 0.18 11.49 14.86
CA GLU A 16 -1.05 10.68 14.71
C GLU A 16 -2.33 11.52 14.68
N GLN A 17 -2.31 12.71 15.30
CA GLN A 17 -3.45 13.62 15.33
C GLN A 17 -3.75 14.13 13.92
N GLN A 18 -2.73 14.56 13.18
CA GLN A 18 -2.87 14.99 11.78
C GLN A 18 -3.48 13.89 10.91
N LEU A 19 -3.08 12.63 11.09
CA LEU A 19 -3.66 11.51 10.36
C LEU A 19 -5.13 11.27 10.73
N SER A 20 -5.47 11.48 12.01
CA SER A 20 -6.83 11.31 12.52
C SER A 20 -7.76 12.42 12.01
N GLU A 21 -7.28 13.65 11.93
CA GLU A 21 -7.98 14.80 11.37
C GLU A 21 -8.29 14.62 9.88
N LEU A 22 -7.31 14.17 9.08
CA LEU A 22 -7.52 13.87 7.66
C LEU A 22 -8.62 12.84 7.45
N ARG A 23 -8.60 11.74 8.22
CA ARG A 23 -9.61 10.67 8.14
C ARG A 23 -10.99 11.16 8.57
N LEU A 24 -11.04 11.91 9.67
CA LEU A 24 -12.29 12.51 10.16
C LEU A 24 -12.91 13.44 9.12
N GLN A 25 -12.09 14.27 8.48
CA GLN A 25 -12.54 15.19 7.45
C GLN A 25 -13.24 14.46 6.29
N GLN A 26 -12.69 13.33 5.83
CA GLN A 26 -13.30 12.57 4.72
C GLN A 26 -14.62 11.90 5.12
N ASN A 27 -14.68 11.34 6.33
CA ASN A 27 -15.91 10.79 6.87
C ASN A 27 -17.02 11.86 6.98
N VAL A 28 -16.69 13.02 7.55
CA VAL A 28 -17.62 14.14 7.70
C VAL A 28 -18.07 14.69 6.35
N ASN A 29 -17.16 14.85 5.39
CA ASN A 29 -17.49 15.29 4.03
C ASN A 29 -18.48 14.34 3.37
N TYR A 30 -18.23 13.03 3.43
CA TYR A 30 -19.11 12.03 2.85
C TYR A 30 -20.51 12.06 3.46
N ILE A 31 -20.59 12.12 4.79
CA ILE A 31 -21.87 12.18 5.52
C ILE A 31 -22.62 13.48 5.23
N ASN A 32 -21.93 14.61 5.09
CA ASN A 32 -22.57 15.88 4.76
C ASN A 32 -23.15 15.87 3.34
N THR A 33 -22.45 15.26 2.39
CA THR A 33 -22.92 15.15 1.00
C THR A 33 -24.09 14.17 0.87
N HIS A 34 -23.99 12.97 1.45
CA HIS A 34 -24.97 11.89 1.27
C HIS A 34 -26.07 11.85 2.34
N GLY A 35 -25.88 12.54 3.45
CA GLY A 35 -26.80 12.62 4.58
C GLY A 35 -27.39 14.01 4.79
N ALA A 36 -27.35 14.89 3.79
CA ALA A 36 -27.79 16.29 3.89
C ALA A 36 -29.21 16.43 4.48
N GLU A 37 -30.13 15.53 4.10
CA GLU A 37 -31.54 15.52 4.53
C GLU A 37 -31.79 14.74 5.84
N MET A 38 -30.76 14.12 6.41
CA MET A 38 -30.89 13.27 7.61
C MET A 38 -30.55 14.03 8.89
N ASN A 39 -31.32 13.76 9.94
CA ASN A 39 -31.02 14.23 11.31
C ASN A 39 -29.78 13.50 11.88
N GLN A 40 -29.19 14.03 12.95
CA GLN A 40 -27.98 13.47 13.54
C GLN A 40 -28.11 11.98 13.92
N GLU A 41 -29.17 11.59 14.62
CA GLU A 41 -29.39 10.18 15.01
C GLU A 41 -29.53 9.26 13.80
N GLN A 42 -30.17 9.74 12.72
CA GLN A 42 -30.31 8.99 11.48
C GLN A 42 -28.98 8.81 10.77
N ARG A 43 -28.12 9.84 10.80
CA ARG A 43 -26.77 9.77 10.23
C ARG A 43 -25.90 8.76 10.99
N GLU A 44 -25.93 8.78 12.31
CA GLU A 44 -25.19 7.84 13.15
C GLU A 44 -25.65 6.38 12.96
N ALA A 45 -26.95 6.17 12.75
CA ALA A 45 -27.51 4.86 12.46
C ALA A 45 -27.21 4.36 11.03
N SER A 46 -27.15 5.27 10.06
CA SER A 46 -27.01 4.92 8.63
C SER A 46 -25.56 4.83 8.18
N PHE A 47 -24.70 5.76 8.58
CA PHE A 47 -23.32 5.89 8.12
C PHE A 47 -22.29 5.38 9.12
N LEU A 48 -21.13 4.97 8.62
CA LEU A 48 -20.03 4.54 9.49
C LEU A 48 -19.47 5.73 10.29
N LEU A 49 -19.27 5.51 11.59
CA LEU A 49 -18.51 6.43 12.43
C LEU A 49 -17.00 6.32 12.12
N PRO A 50 -16.20 7.36 12.37
CA PRO A 50 -14.76 7.32 12.15
C PRO A 50 -14.08 6.12 12.84
N VAL A 51 -14.50 5.78 14.07
CA VAL A 51 -13.97 4.62 14.80
C VAL A 51 -14.33 3.30 14.11
N GLU A 52 -15.53 3.19 13.54
CA GLU A 52 -15.97 2.02 12.78
C GLU A 52 -15.15 1.86 11.49
N GLU A 53 -14.91 2.95 10.76
CA GLU A 53 -14.03 2.94 9.59
C GLU A 53 -12.62 2.46 9.96
N ARG A 54 -12.04 2.94 11.07
CA ARG A 54 -10.70 2.51 11.50
C ARG A 54 -10.65 1.02 11.81
N VAL A 55 -11.68 0.47 12.45
CA VAL A 55 -11.78 -0.98 12.72
C VAL A 55 -11.88 -1.77 11.41
N LEU A 56 -12.69 -1.28 10.47
CA LEU A 56 -12.85 -1.91 9.16
C LEU A 56 -11.55 -1.91 8.36
N ILE A 57 -10.89 -0.75 8.23
CA ILE A 57 -9.61 -0.62 7.49
C ILE A 57 -8.54 -1.53 8.11
N LYS A 58 -8.44 -1.59 9.45
CA LYS A 58 -7.53 -2.54 10.14
C LYS A 58 -7.82 -4.00 9.78
N GLN A 59 -9.10 -4.38 9.62
CA GLN A 59 -9.44 -5.73 9.19
C GLN A 59 -9.00 -6.00 7.75
N TYR A 60 -9.19 -5.03 6.84
CA TYR A 60 -8.77 -5.17 5.45
C TYR A 60 -7.24 -5.16 5.29
N GLU A 61 -6.51 -4.49 6.17
CA GLU A 61 -5.05 -4.61 6.26
C GLU A 61 -4.60 -6.06 6.56
N LEU A 62 -5.33 -6.78 7.43
CA LEU A 62 -5.08 -8.20 7.67
C LEU A 62 -5.40 -9.05 6.44
N TYR A 63 -6.51 -8.76 5.75
CA TYR A 63 -6.84 -9.44 4.50
C TYR A 63 -5.83 -9.17 3.39
N LEU A 64 -5.24 -7.97 3.35
CA LEU A 64 -4.19 -7.61 2.40
C LEU A 64 -2.96 -8.48 2.66
N ASN A 65 -2.51 -8.55 3.91
CA ASN A 65 -1.39 -9.40 4.29
C ASN A 65 -1.64 -10.89 3.96
N ASP A 66 -2.83 -11.40 4.28
CA ASP A 66 -3.20 -12.79 4.00
C ASP A 66 -3.28 -13.07 2.49
N PHE A 67 -3.76 -12.11 1.70
CA PHE A 67 -3.78 -12.21 0.24
C PHE A 67 -2.36 -12.28 -0.32
N CYS A 68 -1.48 -11.36 0.07
CA CYS A 68 -0.08 -11.34 -0.36
C CYS A 68 0.69 -12.60 0.06
N ARG A 69 0.46 -13.10 1.28
CA ARG A 69 1.12 -14.33 1.80
C ARG A 69 0.73 -15.59 1.05
N ARG A 70 -0.49 -15.66 0.51
CA ARG A 70 -1.01 -16.81 -0.23
C ARG A 70 -0.88 -16.64 -1.74
N PHE A 71 -0.30 -15.54 -2.20
CA PHE A 71 -0.21 -15.21 -3.60
C PHE A 71 0.80 -16.13 -4.31
N GLU A 72 0.41 -16.69 -5.45
CA GLU A 72 1.25 -17.46 -6.34
C GLU A 72 1.39 -16.73 -7.68
N PRO A 73 2.62 -16.45 -8.16
CA PRO A 73 3.93 -16.80 -7.58
C PRO A 73 4.28 -16.00 -6.31
N PRO A 74 5.25 -16.47 -5.48
CA PRO A 74 5.58 -15.83 -4.21
C PRO A 74 5.87 -14.33 -4.34
N MET A 75 5.11 -13.52 -3.60
CA MET A 75 5.21 -12.06 -3.69
C MET A 75 6.43 -11.52 -2.93
N PRO A 76 7.29 -10.69 -3.56
CA PRO A 76 8.40 -10.04 -2.88
C PRO A 76 7.94 -9.12 -1.74
N LYS A 77 8.71 -9.07 -0.65
CA LYS A 77 8.40 -8.24 0.53
C LYS A 77 8.24 -6.75 0.20
N CYS A 78 9.01 -6.22 -0.76
CA CYS A 78 8.87 -4.82 -1.20
C CYS A 78 7.51 -4.53 -1.82
N VAL A 79 6.96 -5.45 -2.62
CA VAL A 79 5.62 -5.35 -3.21
C VAL A 79 4.56 -5.27 -2.11
N VAL A 80 4.66 -6.15 -1.10
CA VAL A 80 3.74 -6.15 0.05
C VAL A 80 3.80 -4.81 0.80
N GLY A 81 5.01 -4.34 1.11
CA GLY A 81 5.20 -3.04 1.77
C GLY A 81 4.64 -1.87 0.97
N THR A 82 4.83 -1.87 -0.35
CA THR A 82 4.30 -0.84 -1.26
C THR A 82 2.77 -0.88 -1.33
N ALA A 83 2.17 -2.08 -1.40
CA ALA A 83 0.71 -2.24 -1.35
C ALA A 83 0.10 -1.69 -0.05
N PHE A 84 0.74 -1.94 1.10
CA PHE A 84 0.33 -1.36 2.39
C PHE A 84 0.40 0.17 2.39
N HIS A 85 1.44 0.76 1.79
CA HIS A 85 1.54 2.22 1.67
C HIS A 85 0.40 2.76 0.81
N TYR A 86 0.10 2.16 -0.34
CA TYR A 86 -1.00 2.60 -1.19
C TYR A 86 -2.35 2.52 -0.48
N PHE A 87 -2.62 1.40 0.18
CA PHE A 87 -3.87 1.20 0.91
C PHE A 87 -4.07 2.26 2.00
N LYS A 88 -3.03 2.54 2.79
CA LYS A 88 -3.08 3.55 3.85
C LYS A 88 -3.17 4.98 3.33
N ARG A 89 -2.43 5.30 2.26
CA ARG A 89 -2.47 6.63 1.63
C ARG A 89 -3.84 6.92 1.03
N PHE A 90 -4.46 5.92 0.40
CA PHE A 90 -5.79 6.04 -0.17
C PHE A 90 -6.84 6.35 0.88
N PHE A 91 -6.94 5.52 1.93
CA PHE A 91 -7.89 5.72 3.03
C PHE A 91 -7.49 6.80 4.03
N LEU A 92 -6.46 7.60 3.73
CA LEU A 92 -6.20 8.85 4.42
C LEU A 92 -7.06 9.99 3.85
N ASN A 93 -7.31 9.95 2.53
CA ASN A 93 -8.03 10.97 1.78
C ASN A 93 -9.37 10.48 1.21
N ASN A 94 -9.76 9.24 1.50
CA ASN A 94 -11.00 8.63 1.04
C ASN A 94 -11.67 7.83 2.16
N THR A 95 -12.99 7.65 2.09
CA THR A 95 -13.77 6.83 3.05
C THR A 95 -14.08 5.44 2.47
N PRO A 96 -14.11 4.38 3.31
CA PRO A 96 -14.61 3.06 2.92
C PRO A 96 -16.07 3.06 2.46
N MET A 97 -16.86 4.07 2.83
CA MET A 97 -18.25 4.21 2.38
C MET A 97 -18.34 4.57 0.89
N ASP A 98 -17.36 5.32 0.39
CA ASP A 98 -17.32 5.70 -1.02
C ASP A 98 -16.64 4.62 -1.87
N TYR A 99 -15.52 4.08 -1.37
CA TYR A 99 -14.74 3.05 -2.06
C TYR A 99 -14.57 1.82 -1.19
N HIS A 100 -15.13 0.70 -1.65
CA HIS A 100 -15.14 -0.52 -0.85
C HIS A 100 -13.72 -1.09 -0.66
N PRO A 101 -13.25 -1.30 0.59
CA PRO A 101 -11.87 -1.70 0.87
C PRO A 101 -11.41 -2.98 0.18
N LYS A 102 -12.32 -3.94 -0.05
CA LYS A 102 -12.01 -5.18 -0.78
C LYS A 102 -11.49 -4.93 -2.20
N GLU A 103 -12.10 -3.98 -2.89
CA GLU A 103 -11.80 -3.67 -4.29
C GLU A 103 -10.50 -2.86 -4.37
N ILE A 104 -10.39 -1.83 -3.52
CA ILE A 104 -9.18 -1.01 -3.39
C ILE A 104 -7.97 -1.84 -2.97
N LEU A 105 -8.13 -2.81 -2.07
CA LEU A 105 -7.05 -3.72 -1.67
C LEU A 105 -6.49 -4.48 -2.87
N ALA A 106 -7.35 -5.08 -3.69
CA ALA A 106 -6.91 -5.83 -4.87
C ALA A 106 -6.18 -4.89 -5.86
N THR A 107 -6.70 -3.70 -6.10
CA THR A 107 -6.07 -2.68 -6.95
C THR A 107 -4.73 -2.20 -6.38
N CYS A 108 -4.62 -1.98 -5.06
CA CYS A 108 -3.36 -1.58 -4.40
C CYS A 108 -2.27 -2.63 -4.63
N VAL A 109 -2.59 -3.90 -4.44
CA VAL A 109 -1.61 -4.98 -4.62
C VAL A 109 -1.23 -5.11 -6.09
N TYR A 110 -2.19 -5.05 -7.02
CA TYR A 110 -1.89 -5.12 -8.45
C TYR A 110 -1.02 -3.95 -8.93
N LEU A 111 -1.33 -2.71 -8.52
CA LEU A 111 -0.51 -1.55 -8.84
C LEU A 111 0.88 -1.65 -8.22
N ALA A 112 1.00 -2.17 -6.99
CA ALA A 112 2.29 -2.40 -6.36
C ALA A 112 3.15 -3.41 -7.14
N CYS A 113 2.54 -4.48 -7.68
CA CYS A 113 3.25 -5.43 -8.54
C CYS A 113 3.86 -4.73 -9.76
N LYS A 114 3.10 -3.85 -10.43
CA LYS A 114 3.60 -3.09 -11.59
C LYS A 114 4.75 -2.15 -11.21
N VAL A 115 4.60 -1.38 -10.14
CA VAL A 115 5.56 -0.33 -9.75
C VAL A 115 6.87 -0.92 -9.22
N GLU A 116 6.81 -2.06 -8.53
CA GLU A 116 8.00 -2.77 -8.03
C GLU A 116 8.54 -3.80 -9.04
N GLU A 117 8.08 -3.74 -10.30
CA GLU A 117 8.53 -4.60 -11.40
C GLU A 117 8.36 -6.11 -11.14
N PHE A 118 7.38 -6.47 -10.31
CA PHE A 118 6.98 -7.86 -10.12
C PHE A 118 6.02 -8.26 -11.25
N ASN A 119 6.61 -8.89 -12.28
CA ASN A 119 5.92 -9.20 -13.52
C ASN A 119 4.89 -10.32 -13.35
N VAL A 120 3.63 -9.93 -13.17
CA VAL A 120 2.47 -10.81 -13.08
C VAL A 120 1.39 -10.28 -14.00
N SER A 121 0.89 -11.12 -14.92
CA SER A 121 -0.22 -10.74 -15.79
C SER A 121 -1.52 -10.58 -14.99
N ILE A 122 -2.45 -9.76 -15.48
CA ILE A 122 -3.75 -9.59 -14.80
C ILE A 122 -4.49 -10.93 -14.65
N GLY A 123 -4.39 -11.84 -15.64
CA GLY A 123 -4.98 -13.17 -15.59
C GLY A 123 -4.42 -14.04 -14.45
N GLN A 124 -3.09 -14.02 -14.26
CA GLN A 124 -2.44 -14.69 -13.13
C GLN A 124 -2.83 -14.05 -11.79
N PHE A 125 -2.91 -12.72 -11.75
CA PHE A 125 -3.29 -11.99 -10.56
C PHE A 125 -4.70 -12.36 -10.09
N VAL A 126 -5.70 -12.29 -10.98
CA VAL A 126 -7.08 -12.65 -10.62
C VAL A 126 -7.25 -14.15 -10.39
N GLY A 127 -6.33 -14.99 -10.87
CA GLY A 127 -6.26 -16.41 -10.52
C GLY A 127 -6.15 -16.66 -9.02
N ASN A 128 -5.52 -15.73 -8.28
CA ASN A 128 -5.38 -15.76 -6.82
C ASN A 128 -6.61 -15.22 -6.07
N ILE A 129 -7.57 -14.61 -6.78
CA ILE A 129 -8.80 -14.07 -6.19
C ILE A 129 -9.89 -15.15 -6.19
N LYS A 130 -10.57 -15.29 -5.06
CA LYS A 130 -11.74 -16.17 -4.93
C LYS A 130 -12.99 -15.49 -5.47
N GLY A 131 -13.78 -16.23 -6.25
CA GLY A 131 -15.06 -15.76 -6.81
C GLY A 131 -14.96 -15.48 -8.31
N ASP A 132 -15.72 -14.50 -8.78
CA ASP A 132 -15.77 -14.11 -10.19
C ASP A 132 -14.52 -13.34 -10.59
N ARG A 133 -13.66 -14.01 -11.37
CA ARG A 133 -12.37 -13.49 -11.83
C ARG A 133 -12.50 -12.41 -12.90
N ASN A 134 -13.51 -12.51 -13.77
CA ASN A 134 -13.72 -11.54 -14.85
C ASN A 134 -14.18 -10.22 -14.23
N LYS A 135 -15.16 -10.29 -13.33
CA LYS A 135 -15.59 -9.11 -12.57
C LYS A 135 -14.44 -8.50 -11.76
N ALA A 136 -13.60 -9.32 -11.11
CA ALA A 136 -12.45 -8.82 -10.38
C ALA A 136 -11.44 -8.11 -11.30
N MET A 137 -11.20 -8.65 -12.50
CA MET A 137 -10.35 -8.03 -13.52
C MET A 137 -10.87 -6.65 -13.91
N ASP A 138 -12.15 -6.54 -14.26
CA ASP A 138 -12.77 -5.28 -14.65
C ASP A 138 -12.67 -4.21 -13.56
N ILE A 139 -12.94 -4.60 -12.31
CA ILE A 139 -12.83 -3.71 -11.13
C ILE A 139 -11.39 -3.23 -10.92
N ILE A 140 -10.42 -4.13 -11.04
CA ILE A 140 -9.01 -3.78 -10.82
C ILE A 140 -8.55 -2.77 -11.88
N LEU A 141 -8.89 -3.03 -13.15
CA LEU A 141 -8.51 -2.18 -14.27
C LEU A 141 -9.22 -0.82 -14.23
N SER A 142 -10.52 -0.79 -13.91
CA SER A 142 -11.27 0.47 -13.80
C SER A 142 -10.75 1.36 -12.66
N ASN A 143 -10.38 0.75 -11.53
CA ASN A 143 -9.88 1.48 -10.37
C ASN A 143 -8.40 1.83 -10.47
N GLU A 144 -7.65 1.34 -11.45
CA GLU A 144 -6.20 1.56 -11.53
C GLU A 144 -5.85 3.05 -11.70
N LEU A 145 -6.54 3.75 -12.61
CA LEU A 145 -6.33 5.19 -12.81
C LEU A 145 -6.76 6.00 -11.59
N LEU A 146 -7.93 5.66 -11.02
CA LEU A 146 -8.42 6.26 -9.79
C LEU A 146 -7.40 6.13 -8.66
N MET A 147 -6.82 4.94 -8.49
CA MET A 147 -5.80 4.66 -7.48
C MET A 147 -4.60 5.60 -7.65
N MET A 148 -4.08 5.74 -8.87
CA MET A 148 -2.95 6.64 -9.15
C MET A 148 -3.29 8.11 -8.87
N GLN A 149 -4.50 8.56 -9.23
CA GLN A 149 -4.98 9.91 -8.96
C GLN A 149 -5.05 10.19 -7.45
N GLN A 150 -5.61 9.27 -6.68
CA GLN A 150 -5.74 9.40 -5.23
C GLN A 150 -4.40 9.34 -4.48
N LEU A 151 -3.37 8.76 -5.11
CA LEU A 151 -1.98 8.80 -4.64
C LEU A 151 -1.20 10.03 -5.13
N ASN A 152 -1.87 10.95 -5.83
CA ASN A 152 -1.27 12.11 -6.51
C ASN A 152 -0.10 11.72 -7.42
N TYR A 153 -0.17 10.53 -8.04
CA TYR A 153 0.87 9.94 -8.88
C TYR A 153 2.24 9.75 -8.18
N TYR A 154 2.28 9.82 -6.85
CA TYR A 154 3.49 9.54 -6.07
C TYR A 154 3.66 8.05 -5.78
N LEU A 155 3.95 7.29 -6.84
CA LEU A 155 4.00 5.84 -6.82
C LEU A 155 5.27 5.27 -6.15
N THR A 156 6.40 5.99 -6.18
CA THR A 156 7.62 5.49 -5.53
C THR A 156 7.48 5.41 -4.01
N VAL A 157 7.66 4.21 -3.46
CA VAL A 157 7.66 3.94 -2.02
C VAL A 157 9.04 3.46 -1.58
N HIS A 158 9.56 4.03 -0.49
CA HIS A 158 10.78 3.59 0.14
C HIS A 158 10.47 2.65 1.31
N ASN A 159 10.68 1.36 1.08
CA ASN A 159 10.48 0.32 2.09
C ASN A 159 11.67 0.19 3.07
N PRO A 160 11.45 -0.29 4.31
CA PRO A 160 12.49 -0.40 5.34
C PRO A 160 13.50 -1.53 5.08
N TYR A 161 13.23 -2.45 4.16
CA TYR A 161 14.11 -3.59 3.87
C TYR A 161 15.51 -3.18 3.39
N ARG A 162 15.62 -2.16 2.54
CA ARG A 162 16.92 -1.70 2.04
C ARG A 162 17.77 -1.07 3.15
N PRO A 163 17.23 -0.18 4.01
CA PRO A 163 17.95 0.27 5.21
C PRO A 163 18.34 -0.86 6.17
N VAL A 164 17.52 -1.91 6.34
CA VAL A 164 17.89 -3.08 7.16
C VAL A 164 19.16 -3.73 6.65
N GLU A 165 19.29 -3.99 5.35
CA GLU A 165 20.52 -4.56 4.80
C GLU A 165 21.74 -3.68 5.07
N GLY A 166 21.58 -2.36 4.95
CA GLY A 166 22.62 -1.39 5.30
C GLY A 166 23.05 -1.51 6.76
N PHE A 167 22.09 -1.56 7.70
CA PHE A 167 22.40 -1.74 9.13
C PHE A 167 23.05 -3.09 9.42
N LEU A 168 22.60 -4.18 8.80
CA LEU A 168 23.20 -5.50 9.03
C LEU A 168 24.64 -5.59 8.52
N ILE A 169 24.95 -5.01 7.35
CA ILE A 169 26.33 -4.92 6.84
C ILE A 169 27.19 -4.07 7.78
N ASP A 170 26.65 -2.97 8.27
CA ASP A 170 27.36 -2.05 9.14
C ASP A 170 27.63 -2.65 10.54
N ILE A 171 26.68 -3.41 11.09
CA ILE A 171 26.85 -4.18 12.32
C ILE A 171 27.91 -5.26 12.14
N LYS A 172 27.92 -5.99 11.01
CA LYS A 172 28.95 -7.01 10.72
C LYS A 172 30.37 -6.44 10.67
N THR A 173 30.52 -5.18 10.28
CA THR A 173 31.82 -4.54 10.08
C THR A 173 32.29 -3.73 11.28
N ARG A 174 31.37 -3.11 12.03
CA ARG A 174 31.70 -2.16 13.11
C ARG A 174 31.28 -2.60 14.51
N SER A 175 30.58 -3.73 14.66
CA SER A 175 30.18 -4.26 15.97
C SER A 175 30.90 -5.58 16.28
N ASN A 176 30.98 -5.94 17.56
CA ASN A 176 31.57 -7.21 18.01
C ASN A 176 30.58 -8.39 17.94
N MET A 177 29.44 -8.24 17.24
CA MET A 177 28.40 -9.25 17.23
C MET A 177 28.77 -10.42 16.30
N SER A 178 28.78 -11.62 16.86
CA SER A 178 29.28 -12.82 16.17
C SER A 178 28.43 -13.26 14.98
N ASN A 179 27.09 -13.20 15.07
CA ASN A 179 26.20 -13.60 13.98
C ASN A 179 24.97 -12.69 13.80
N PRO A 180 25.10 -11.59 13.03
CA PRO A 180 23.99 -10.69 12.74
C PRO A 180 22.82 -11.25 11.95
N GLU A 181 22.99 -12.41 11.32
CA GLU A 181 21.92 -13.06 10.57
C GLU A 181 20.81 -13.61 11.50
N ARG A 182 21.13 -13.88 12.77
CA ARG A 182 20.14 -14.29 13.79
C ARG A 182 19.04 -13.26 14.02
N LEU A 183 19.33 -11.99 13.77
CA LEU A 183 18.35 -10.91 13.94
C LEU A 183 17.26 -10.94 12.85
N ARG A 184 17.52 -11.52 11.67
CA ARG A 184 16.64 -11.40 10.50
C ARG A 184 15.20 -11.86 10.73
N PRO A 185 14.92 -13.04 11.32
CA PRO A 185 13.55 -13.47 11.53
C PRO A 185 12.76 -12.49 12.40
N HIS A 186 13.39 -11.97 13.46
CA HIS A 186 12.77 -10.99 14.35
C HIS A 186 12.63 -9.60 13.71
N ILE A 187 13.57 -9.20 12.85
CA ILE A 187 13.47 -7.96 12.06
C ILE A 187 12.29 -8.05 11.10
N ASP A 188 12.19 -9.15 10.35
CA ASP A 188 11.11 -9.38 9.39
C ASP A 188 9.75 -9.39 10.09
N GLU A 189 9.62 -10.13 11.19
CA GLU A 189 8.40 -10.18 12.00
C GLU A 189 8.01 -8.79 12.52
N PHE A 190 8.98 -7.99 12.99
CA PHE A 190 8.72 -6.65 13.49
C PHE A 190 8.30 -5.69 12.38
N ILE A 191 8.95 -5.74 11.21
CA ILE A 191 8.59 -4.91 10.05
C ILE A 191 7.18 -5.25 9.57
N GLU A 192 6.83 -6.53 9.46
CA GLU A 192 5.47 -6.94 9.11
C GLU A 192 4.44 -6.36 10.08
N LYS A 193 4.73 -6.39 11.38
CA LYS A 193 3.87 -5.78 12.40
C LYS A 193 3.73 -4.27 12.25
N THR A 194 4.76 -3.57 11.77
CA THR A 194 4.70 -2.11 11.58
C THR A 194 3.69 -1.71 10.50
N PHE A 195 3.41 -2.57 9.52
CA PHE A 195 2.42 -2.29 8.47
C PHE A 195 0.98 -2.25 8.97
N PHE A 196 0.68 -2.84 10.13
CA PHE A 196 -0.66 -2.73 10.75
C PHE A 196 -0.81 -1.46 11.60
N THR A 197 0.21 -0.62 11.65
CA THR A 197 0.22 0.66 12.36
C THR A 197 0.35 1.82 11.38
N ASP A 198 0.28 3.05 11.87
CA ASP A 198 0.52 4.26 11.06
C ASP A 198 2.02 4.60 10.94
N ALA A 199 2.93 3.75 11.41
CA ALA A 199 4.37 4.04 11.46
C ALA A 199 4.95 4.40 10.08
N CYS A 200 4.48 3.75 9.00
CA CYS A 200 4.95 4.02 7.64
C CYS A 200 4.57 5.40 7.08
N LEU A 201 3.60 6.08 7.71
CA LEU A 201 3.18 7.45 7.40
C LEU A 201 3.81 8.48 8.34
N LEU A 202 4.48 8.05 9.42
CA LEU A 202 5.00 8.95 10.47
C LEU A 202 6.53 8.98 10.52
N TYR A 203 7.18 7.87 10.19
CA TYR A 203 8.62 7.70 10.38
C TYR A 203 9.31 7.32 9.07
N ALA A 204 10.57 7.74 8.95
CA ALA A 204 11.41 7.36 7.83
C ALA A 204 11.66 5.85 7.81
N PRO A 205 11.84 5.23 6.62
CA PRO A 205 12.11 3.79 6.52
C PRO A 205 13.40 3.37 7.24
N SER A 206 14.40 4.26 7.35
CA SER A 206 15.60 4.01 8.15
C SER A 206 15.33 4.00 9.66
N GLN A 207 14.39 4.81 10.15
CA GLN A 207 14.00 4.80 11.57
C GLN A 207 13.21 3.53 11.91
N ILE A 208 12.31 3.10 11.02
CA ILE A 208 11.58 1.84 11.15
C ILE A 208 12.55 0.65 11.13
N ALA A 209 13.49 0.64 10.18
CA ALA A 209 14.53 -0.39 10.10
C ALA A 209 15.40 -0.44 11.35
N LEU A 210 15.85 0.70 11.86
CA LEU A 210 16.64 0.74 13.10
C LEU A 210 15.82 0.24 14.29
N ALA A 211 14.54 0.63 14.39
CA ALA A 211 13.67 0.13 15.45
C ALA A 211 13.49 -1.40 15.38
N ALA A 212 13.40 -1.96 14.16
CA ALA A 212 13.33 -3.41 13.95
C ALA A 212 14.62 -4.12 14.36
N VAL A 213 15.79 -3.60 13.97
CA VAL A 213 17.11 -4.14 14.33
C VAL A 213 17.31 -4.13 15.85
N LEU A 214 17.00 -3.01 16.51
CA LEU A 214 17.12 -2.90 17.97
C LEU A 214 16.10 -3.76 18.71
N HIS A 215 14.90 -3.95 18.15
CA HIS A 215 13.91 -4.89 18.68
C HIS A 215 14.43 -6.32 18.62
N ALA A 216 14.99 -6.73 17.47
CA ALA A 216 15.55 -8.05 17.29
C ALA A 216 16.75 -8.31 18.19
N ALA A 217 17.66 -7.33 18.34
CA ALA A 217 18.80 -7.45 19.25
C ALA A 217 18.35 -7.64 20.70
N SER A 218 17.33 -6.88 21.13
CA SER A 218 16.72 -7.04 22.45
C SER A 218 16.06 -8.41 22.65
N LYS A 219 15.59 -9.07 21.59
CA LYS A 219 15.02 -10.43 21.64
C LYS A 219 16.09 -11.51 21.75
N GLU A 220 17.18 -11.33 21.02
CA GLU A 220 18.36 -12.21 21.05
C GLU A 220 19.30 -11.94 22.23
N GLN A 221 18.95 -11.00 23.13
CA GLN A 221 19.77 -10.58 24.28
C GLN A 221 21.14 -10.00 23.90
N GLU A 222 21.24 -9.44 22.69
CA GLU A 222 22.42 -8.75 22.19
C GLU A 222 22.36 -7.26 22.54
N ASN A 223 23.48 -6.69 23.00
CA ASN A 223 23.58 -5.28 23.33
C ASN A 223 24.17 -4.48 22.16
N LEU A 224 23.32 -3.69 21.49
CA LEU A 224 23.71 -2.78 20.40
C LEU A 224 23.73 -1.31 20.82
N ASP A 225 23.66 -0.99 22.11
CA ASP A 225 23.61 0.39 22.60
C ASP A 225 24.89 1.15 22.21
N SER A 226 26.07 0.54 22.42
CA SER A 226 27.36 1.11 22.03
C SER A 226 27.43 1.36 20.52
N TYR A 227 26.90 0.45 19.70
CA TYR A 227 26.84 0.65 18.25
C TYR A 227 26.03 1.90 17.87
N VAL A 228 24.87 2.14 18.51
CA VAL A 228 24.03 3.30 18.23
C VAL A 228 24.70 4.59 18.71
N THR A 229 25.26 4.61 19.93
CA THR A 229 25.80 5.83 20.54
C THR A 229 27.21 6.16 20.07
N GLU A 230 28.06 5.17 19.83
CA GLU A 230 29.49 5.32 19.57
C GLU A 230 29.85 5.20 18.10
N ASN A 231 29.04 4.54 17.25
CA ASN A 231 29.39 4.32 15.84
C ASN A 231 28.43 5.01 14.86
N LEU A 232 27.11 4.89 15.09
CA LEU A 232 26.12 5.34 14.12
C LEU A 232 25.88 6.86 14.17
N PHE A 233 25.92 7.47 15.35
CA PHE A 233 25.56 8.89 15.57
C PHE A 233 26.72 9.80 15.98
N VAL A 234 27.97 9.40 15.75
CA VAL A 234 29.16 10.20 16.14
C VAL A 234 29.10 11.63 15.60
N ALA A 235 28.72 11.79 14.33
CA ALA A 235 28.66 13.08 13.65
C ALA A 235 27.37 13.89 13.93
N ALA A 236 26.39 13.33 14.65
CA ALA A 236 25.07 13.93 14.87
C ALA A 236 24.51 13.59 16.26
N ARG A 237 25.35 13.72 17.30
CA ARG A 237 24.98 13.39 18.69
C ARG A 237 23.81 14.23 19.21
N ASP A 238 23.65 15.44 18.71
CA ASP A 238 22.53 16.34 18.99
C ASP A 238 21.16 15.74 18.61
N LYS A 239 21.12 14.87 17.59
CA LYS A 239 19.89 14.24 17.09
C LYS A 239 19.57 12.90 17.73
N LEU A 240 20.48 12.35 18.53
CA LEU A 240 20.33 11.05 19.18
C LEU A 240 19.08 10.98 20.08
N PRO A 241 18.73 11.99 20.90
CA PRO A 241 17.52 11.92 21.73
C PRO A 241 16.24 11.80 20.90
N ALA A 242 16.14 12.55 19.79
CA ALA A 242 14.99 12.51 18.89
C ALA A 242 14.84 11.14 18.21
N LEU A 243 15.97 10.51 17.84
CA LEU A 243 15.97 9.16 17.29
C LEU A 243 15.52 8.11 18.31
N ILE A 244 16.06 8.16 19.54
CA ILE A 244 15.69 7.23 20.61
C ILE A 244 14.18 7.32 20.87
N GLU A 245 13.64 8.54 20.90
CA GLU A 245 12.21 8.75 21.06
C GLU A 245 11.41 8.18 19.89
N ALA A 246 11.84 8.40 18.63
CA ALA A 246 11.20 7.80 17.47
C ALA A 246 11.19 6.26 17.53
N VAL A 247 12.31 5.64 17.89
CA VAL A 247 12.40 4.17 18.05
C VAL A 247 11.47 3.66 19.15
N ARG A 248 11.41 4.36 20.29
CA ARG A 248 10.50 4.02 21.40
C ARG A 248 9.05 4.10 20.96
N LYS A 249 8.65 5.17 20.27
CA LYS A 249 7.30 5.34 19.74
C LYS A 249 6.93 4.25 18.73
N ILE A 250 7.81 3.93 17.78
CA ILE A 250 7.56 2.84 16.80
C ILE A 250 7.34 1.50 17.53
N ARG A 251 8.19 1.17 18.52
CA ARG A 251 8.02 -0.04 19.34
C ARG A 251 6.71 -0.04 20.13
N PHE A 252 6.30 1.12 20.66
CA PHE A 252 5.05 1.26 21.37
C PHE A 252 3.85 1.06 20.43
N MET A 253 3.84 1.68 19.24
CA MET A 253 2.77 1.50 18.24
C MET A 253 2.56 0.04 17.88
N VAL A 254 3.65 -0.70 17.66
CA VAL A 254 3.59 -2.15 17.36
C VAL A 254 3.05 -2.93 18.56
N LYS A 255 3.46 -2.59 19.79
CA LYS A 255 3.00 -3.27 21.00
C LYS A 255 1.53 -2.98 21.33
N ALA A 256 1.08 -1.76 21.06
CA ALA A 256 -0.28 -1.28 21.33
C ALA A 256 -1.28 -1.68 20.23
N TYR A 257 -0.83 -2.32 19.15
CA TYR A 257 -1.72 -2.78 18.09
C TYR A 257 -2.64 -3.90 18.60
N GLU A 258 -3.95 -3.63 18.56
CA GLU A 258 -5.00 -4.59 18.88
C GLU A 258 -5.69 -5.10 17.62
N LEU A 259 -5.89 -6.41 17.56
CA LEU A 259 -6.63 -7.05 16.48
C LEU A 259 -8.13 -6.65 16.54
N PRO A 260 -8.73 -6.29 15.40
CA PRO A 260 -10.16 -5.99 15.35
C PRO A 260 -11.00 -7.23 15.70
N SER A 261 -12.04 -7.04 16.52
CA SER A 261 -12.98 -8.12 16.84
C SER A 261 -13.80 -8.51 15.61
N LYS A 262 -13.80 -9.80 15.27
CA LYS A 262 -14.54 -10.35 14.13
C LYS A 262 -16.04 -10.06 14.18
N GLU A 263 -16.63 -10.02 15.37
CA GLU A 263 -18.05 -9.71 15.53
C GLU A 263 -18.35 -8.24 15.21
N LYS A 264 -17.54 -7.32 15.75
CA LYS A 264 -17.66 -5.88 15.46
C LYS A 264 -17.48 -5.61 13.96
N VAL A 265 -16.47 -6.23 13.34
CA VAL A 265 -16.23 -6.13 11.89
C VAL A 265 -17.46 -6.56 11.10
N ARG A 266 -18.05 -7.72 11.41
CA ARG A 266 -19.25 -8.21 10.69
C ARG A 266 -20.44 -7.26 10.83
N MET A 267 -20.61 -6.61 11.98
CA MET A 267 -21.64 -5.59 12.16
C MET A 267 -21.38 -4.36 11.31
N ILE A 268 -20.12 -3.91 11.27
CA ILE A 268 -19.68 -2.76 10.47
C ILE A 268 -19.82 -3.05 8.97
N GLU A 269 -19.47 -4.25 8.50
CA GLU A 269 -19.65 -4.65 7.09
C GLU A 269 -21.12 -4.65 6.67
N LYS A 270 -22.02 -5.13 7.54
CA LYS A 270 -23.47 -5.06 7.30
C LYS A 270 -23.99 -3.63 7.23
N LYS A 271 -23.39 -2.71 8.00
CA LYS A 271 -23.73 -1.28 7.98
C LYS A 271 -23.17 -0.62 6.72
N LEU A 272 -21.94 -0.94 6.34
CA LEU A 272 -21.30 -0.46 5.13
C LEU A 272 -22.14 -0.79 3.88
N GLU A 273 -22.66 -2.01 3.78
CA GLU A 273 -23.48 -2.41 2.62
C GLU A 273 -24.72 -1.52 2.42
N LYS A 274 -25.23 -0.90 3.50
CA LYS A 274 -26.38 0.01 3.44
C LYS A 274 -26.01 1.44 3.05
N CYS A 275 -24.81 1.90 3.40
CA CYS A 275 -24.38 3.28 3.19
C CYS A 275 -23.32 3.44 2.11
N ARG A 276 -22.98 2.35 1.42
CA ARG A 276 -22.03 2.34 0.31
C ARG A 276 -22.54 3.21 -0.85
N ASN A 277 -21.65 4.02 -1.41
CA ASN A 277 -21.95 4.79 -2.62
C ASN A 277 -22.24 3.85 -3.79
N GLN A 278 -23.45 3.97 -4.36
CA GLN A 278 -23.91 3.13 -5.46
C GLN A 278 -23.32 3.56 -6.81
N GLU A 279 -22.77 4.77 -6.92
CA GLU A 279 -22.06 5.23 -8.13
C GLU A 279 -20.70 4.55 -8.29
N ASN A 280 -20.09 4.12 -7.18
CA ASN A 280 -18.80 3.42 -7.10
C ASN A 280 -18.99 1.95 -6.70
N ASN A 281 -20.20 1.41 -6.85
CA ASN A 281 -20.51 0.01 -6.61
C ASN A 281 -20.56 -0.78 -7.93
N PRO A 282 -19.61 -1.69 -8.21
CA PRO A 282 -19.61 -2.47 -9.45
C PRO A 282 -20.87 -3.31 -9.69
N ASP A 283 -21.61 -3.64 -8.62
CA ASP A 283 -22.88 -4.36 -8.71
C ASP A 283 -24.07 -3.48 -9.08
N SER A 284 -23.98 -2.17 -8.82
CA SER A 284 -25.05 -1.21 -9.07
C SER A 284 -25.29 -0.97 -10.55
N GLN A 285 -26.56 -0.75 -10.91
CA GLN A 285 -26.93 -0.33 -12.25
C GLN A 285 -26.36 1.04 -12.62
N ILE A 286 -26.25 1.94 -11.63
CA ILE A 286 -25.73 3.31 -11.82
C ILE A 286 -24.27 3.27 -12.29
N TYR A 287 -23.45 2.45 -11.63
CA TYR A 287 -22.05 2.23 -12.03
C TYR A 287 -21.95 1.67 -13.44
N LYS A 288 -22.74 0.63 -13.76
CA LYS A 288 -22.72 -0.01 -15.09
C LYS A 288 -23.14 0.95 -16.20
N GLU A 289 -24.12 1.81 -15.94
CA GLU A 289 -24.55 2.82 -16.90
C GLU A 289 -23.51 3.92 -17.09
N ARG A 290 -22.87 4.39 -16.01
CA ARG A 290 -21.76 5.36 -16.08
C ARG A 290 -20.59 4.82 -16.89
N MET A 291 -20.18 3.57 -16.66
CA MET A 291 -19.12 2.93 -17.43
C MET A 291 -19.49 2.76 -18.91
N ARG A 292 -20.74 2.39 -19.20
CA ARG A 292 -21.22 2.31 -20.59
C ARG A 292 -21.17 3.67 -21.29
N ARG A 293 -21.58 4.76 -20.62
CA ARG A 293 -21.53 6.11 -21.19
C ARG A 293 -20.11 6.54 -21.55
N MET A 294 -19.14 6.29 -20.65
CA MET A 294 -17.73 6.59 -20.93
C MET A 294 -17.21 5.84 -22.17
N LEU A 295 -17.55 4.56 -22.31
CA LEU A 295 -17.15 3.76 -23.48
C LEU A 295 -17.83 4.23 -24.78
N CYS A 296 -19.10 4.65 -24.71
CA CYS A 296 -19.82 5.15 -25.89
C CYS A 296 -19.37 6.55 -26.34
N ASP A 297 -18.92 7.39 -25.42
CA ASP A 297 -18.40 8.72 -25.76
C ASP A 297 -17.01 8.64 -26.42
N ASP A 298 -16.17 7.66 -26.04
CA ASP A 298 -14.87 7.41 -26.69
C ASP A 298 -15.01 6.88 -28.14
N ASP A 299 -16.14 6.26 -28.49
CA ASP A 299 -16.44 5.76 -29.85
C ASP A 299 -16.88 6.87 -30.83
N LEU A 300 -17.16 8.10 -30.35
CA LEU A 300 -17.69 9.20 -31.17
C LEU A 300 -16.61 10.12 -31.80
N ASP A 301 -15.33 9.93 -31.48
CA ASP A 301 -14.22 10.79 -31.94
C ASP A 301 -13.19 10.09 -32.86
N LEU A 302 -13.55 8.99 -33.53
CA LEU A 302 -12.75 8.45 -34.64
C LEU A 302 -13.18 9.11 -35.97
N PRO A 303 -12.32 9.90 -36.63
CA PRO A 303 -12.57 10.32 -38.00
C PRO A 303 -12.66 9.06 -38.87
N SER A 304 -13.79 8.87 -39.51
CA SER A 304 -14.01 7.82 -40.51
C SER A 304 -13.23 8.13 -41.79
N ASP A 305 -11.90 8.17 -41.72
CA ASP A 305 -11.04 8.05 -42.90
C ASP A 305 -9.57 7.84 -42.50
N SER A 306 -9.14 6.59 -42.52
CA SER A 306 -7.83 6.20 -43.05
C SER A 306 -7.67 4.68 -42.97
N SER A 307 -7.51 4.08 -44.15
CA SER A 307 -7.15 2.69 -44.34
C SER A 307 -5.84 2.36 -43.59
N TYR A 308 -5.93 1.73 -42.42
CA TYR A 308 -4.78 1.06 -41.83
C TYR A 308 -4.57 -0.27 -42.54
N HIS A 309 -3.67 -0.27 -43.52
CA HIS A 309 -3.04 -1.49 -44.00
C HIS A 309 -2.24 -2.10 -42.85
N VAL A 310 -2.67 -3.27 -42.37
CA VAL A 310 -1.84 -4.13 -41.52
C VAL A 310 -0.69 -4.63 -42.39
N ALA A 311 0.49 -4.01 -42.25
CA ALA A 311 1.73 -4.59 -42.74
C ALA A 311 2.12 -5.73 -41.79
N ASP A 312 1.92 -6.94 -42.29
CA ASP A 312 2.32 -8.20 -41.68
C ASP A 312 3.85 -8.25 -41.56
N SER A 313 4.39 -7.92 -40.39
CA SER A 313 5.83 -8.07 -40.12
C SER A 313 6.11 -9.48 -39.62
N SER A 314 5.95 -10.45 -40.53
CA SER A 314 6.45 -11.82 -40.37
C SER A 314 7.17 -12.30 -41.62
N ALA A 315 8.25 -11.62 -42.01
CA ALA A 315 9.31 -12.17 -42.85
C ALA A 315 10.44 -11.14 -42.99
N ASP A 316 11.48 -11.24 -42.16
CA ASP A 316 12.84 -10.83 -42.56
C ASP A 316 13.86 -11.33 -41.53
N VAL A 317 14.08 -12.65 -41.53
CA VAL A 317 15.31 -13.27 -41.04
C VAL A 317 15.77 -14.27 -42.10
N SER A 318 16.03 -13.79 -43.31
CA SER A 318 16.61 -14.61 -44.38
C SER A 318 17.15 -13.75 -45.53
N MET A 319 17.96 -12.73 -45.26
CA MET A 319 18.68 -11.97 -46.31
C MET A 319 20.01 -11.37 -45.84
N LEU A 320 20.78 -12.11 -45.02
CA LEU A 320 22.20 -11.83 -44.78
C LEU A 320 22.99 -13.13 -44.87
N ASN A 321 22.95 -13.74 -46.05
CA ASN A 321 23.99 -14.66 -46.47
C ASN A 321 24.11 -14.58 -47.99
N MET A 322 25.35 -14.43 -48.44
CA MET A 322 25.84 -14.64 -49.81
C MET A 322 25.78 -13.46 -50.79
N SER A 323 26.91 -12.75 -50.87
CA SER A 323 27.64 -12.45 -52.10
C SER A 323 29.02 -11.92 -51.70
N GLN A 324 30.18 -12.29 -52.25
CA GLN A 324 30.69 -13.22 -53.26
C GLN A 324 32.22 -13.27 -52.94
N GLU A 325 32.85 -14.44 -52.83
CA GLU A 325 33.73 -15.06 -53.84
C GLU A 325 34.90 -14.22 -54.40
N SER A 326 36.11 -14.78 -54.21
CA SER A 326 37.31 -14.83 -55.08
C SER A 326 38.02 -13.55 -55.56
N VAL A 327 39.24 -13.31 -55.03
CA VAL A 327 40.56 -13.56 -55.68
C VAL A 327 41.57 -13.93 -54.60
#